data_AF-A0A2P5B2X9-F1
#
_entry.id   AF-A0A2P5B2X9-F1
#
_cell.length_a   1.000
_cell.length_b   1.000
_cell.length_c   1.000
_cell.angle_alpha   90.00
_cell.angle_beta   90.00
_cell.angle_gamma   90.00
#
_symmetry.space_group_name_H-M   'P 1'
#
loop_
_entity.id
_entity.type
_entity.pdbx_description
1 polymer ?
#
loop_
_entity_poly.entity_id
_entity_poly.type
_entity_poly.pdbx_seq_one_letter_code
_entity_poly.pdbx_strand_id
1 'polypeptide(L)'
;MYTIDFWGFDHCAICLDLDALAISARLPYGTQRFHFEPWWLKEADCNELILEGWCSSDFDGSTSSFLASLQSCTSILSSWSRKRFGNISTKVKTIREKLSNIYLGPPMDVAWKEIRKLNADLEQWLLAEESYGKQHLRL
;
A
#
# COMPACT_ATOMS: atom_id res chain seq x y z
N MET A 1 13.17 -43.03 22.32
CA MET A 1 12.29 -41.96 22.86
C MET A 1 11.85 -41.12 21.67
N TYR A 2 10.53 -40.93 21.51
CA TYR A 2 9.89 -40.52 20.27
C TYR A 2 10.26 -39.12 19.76
N THR A 3 10.23 -39.04 18.44
CA THR A 3 10.27 -37.93 17.47
C THR A 3 9.49 -36.68 17.84
N ILE A 4 10.05 -35.51 17.48
CA ILE A 4 9.26 -34.43 16.88
C ILE A 4 10.00 -34.01 15.62
N ASP A 5 9.56 -34.54 14.49
CA ASP A 5 9.98 -34.06 13.18
C ASP A 5 9.42 -32.64 13.00
N PHE A 6 10.32 -31.66 12.96
CA PHE A 6 10.04 -30.23 12.79
C PHE A 6 9.67 -29.92 11.33
N TRP A 7 8.73 -30.66 10.77
CA TRP A 7 8.15 -30.38 9.46
C TRP A 7 6.70 -29.97 9.69
N GLY A 8 6.45 -28.66 9.84
CA GLY A 8 5.08 -28.15 9.92
C GLY A 8 4.87 -26.74 10.48
N PHE A 9 5.90 -25.97 10.82
CA PHE A 9 5.73 -24.58 11.25
C PHE A 9 6.71 -23.64 10.52
N ASP A 10 6.38 -23.36 9.27
CA ASP A 10 6.89 -22.28 8.43
C ASP A 10 6.34 -20.89 8.83
N HIS A 11 5.70 -20.81 10.01
CA HIS A 11 5.20 -19.58 10.61
C HIS A 11 5.76 -19.41 12.03
N CYS A 12 7.08 -19.35 12.16
CA CYS A 12 7.69 -18.88 13.40
C CYS A 12 7.40 -17.38 13.54
N ALA A 13 6.56 -16.99 14.50
CA ALA A 13 6.32 -15.58 14.80
C ALA A 13 7.62 -14.93 15.29
N ILE A 14 7.95 -13.77 14.75
CA ILE A 14 9.06 -12.95 15.25
C ILE A 14 8.51 -12.12 16.40
N CYS A 15 9.01 -12.35 17.62
CA CYS A 15 8.71 -11.51 18.78
C CYS A 15 9.70 -10.34 18.82
N LEU A 16 9.18 -9.11 18.79
CA LEU A 16 9.98 -7.89 18.96
C LEU A 16 9.60 -7.27 20.30
N ASP A 17 10.56 -7.21 21.22
CA ASP A 17 10.41 -6.49 22.48
C ASP A 17 10.92 -5.06 22.28
N LEU A 18 10.00 -4.11 22.34
CA LEU A 18 10.26 -2.69 22.10
C LEU A 18 9.83 -1.94 23.36
N ASP A 19 10.71 -1.07 23.86
CA ASP A 19 10.46 -0.32 25.09
C ASP A 19 9.13 0.45 25.01
N ALA A 20 8.20 0.09 25.90
CA ALA A 20 6.80 0.52 25.86
C ALA A 20 6.60 2.04 25.96
N LEU A 21 7.59 2.76 26.49
CA LEU A 21 7.59 4.22 26.60
C LEU A 21 7.70 4.93 25.24
N ALA A 22 8.20 4.27 24.19
CA ALA A 22 8.33 4.85 22.85
C ALA A 22 7.06 4.73 21.98
N ILE A 23 6.16 3.80 22.32
CA ILE A 23 5.01 3.42 21.46
C ILE A 23 3.67 3.98 21.98
N SER A 24 3.63 4.48 23.22
CA SER A 24 2.38 4.75 23.95
C SER A 24 1.62 6.03 23.60
N ALA A 25 1.84 6.65 22.44
CA ALA A 25 0.98 7.73 21.98
C ALA A 25 -0.36 7.14 21.53
N ARG A 26 -1.34 7.03 22.45
CA ARG A 26 -2.72 6.65 22.11
C ARG A 26 -3.24 7.63 21.06
N LEU A 27 -3.38 7.16 19.82
CA LEU A 27 -3.95 7.97 18.76
C LEU A 27 -5.39 8.36 19.14
N PRO A 28 -5.83 9.59 18.83
CA PRO A 28 -7.21 10.01 19.03
C PRO A 28 -8.18 9.00 18.41
N TYR A 29 -9.29 8.76 19.11
CA TYR A 29 -10.36 7.88 18.62
C TYR A 29 -10.80 8.32 17.21
N GLY A 30 -10.77 7.38 16.25
CA GLY A 30 -11.07 7.64 14.84
C GLY A 30 -9.86 7.93 13.95
N THR A 31 -8.64 8.00 14.50
CA THR A 31 -7.43 8.08 13.68
C THR A 31 -7.19 6.72 13.01
N GLN A 32 -7.30 6.67 11.68
CA GLN A 32 -6.96 5.47 10.92
C GLN A 32 -5.48 5.16 11.13
N ARG A 33 -5.19 3.96 11.64
CA ARG A 33 -3.81 3.48 11.78
C ARG A 33 -3.21 3.31 10.40
N PHE A 34 -1.90 3.52 10.30
CA PHE A 34 -1.19 3.15 9.08
C PHE A 34 -1.39 1.66 8.81
N HIS A 35 -1.75 1.34 7.57
CA HIS A 35 -1.84 -0.02 7.08
C HIS A 35 -1.08 -0.08 5.77
N PHE A 36 -0.15 -1.01 5.68
CA PHE A 36 0.58 -1.26 4.44
C PHE A 36 -0.25 -2.20 3.57
N GLU A 37 -0.52 -1.78 2.33
CA GLU A 37 -1.21 -2.62 1.37
C GLU A 37 -0.18 -3.35 0.48
N PRO A 38 -0.11 -4.68 0.47
CA PRO A 38 0.90 -5.43 -0.27
C PRO A 38 0.97 -5.13 -1.76
N TRP A 39 -0.15 -4.73 -2.36
CA TRP A 39 -0.19 -4.38 -3.78
C TRP A 39 0.55 -3.08 -4.10
N TRP A 40 0.86 -2.23 -3.10
CA TRP A 40 1.71 -1.06 -3.29
C TRP A 40 3.08 -1.44 -3.85
N LEU A 41 3.58 -2.65 -3.55
CA LEU A 41 4.84 -3.18 -4.09
C LEU A 41 4.82 -3.36 -5.62
N LYS A 42 3.65 -3.33 -6.26
CA LYS A 42 3.54 -3.35 -7.73
C LYS A 42 3.81 -1.99 -8.36
N GLU A 43 3.75 -0.90 -7.59
CA GLU A 43 4.12 0.42 -8.07
C GLU A 43 5.64 0.58 -8.06
N ALA A 44 6.19 1.09 -9.15
CA ALA A 44 7.63 1.30 -9.31
C ALA A 44 8.22 2.14 -8.16
N ASP A 45 7.53 3.22 -7.79
CA ASP A 45 7.98 4.19 -6.79
C ASP A 45 7.97 3.63 -5.34
N CYS A 46 7.22 2.55 -5.07
CA CYS A 46 7.01 2.11 -3.68
C CYS A 46 8.32 1.62 -3.02
N ASN A 47 9.13 0.87 -3.76
CA ASN A 47 10.40 0.35 -3.24
C ASN A 47 11.40 1.48 -2.95
N GLU A 48 11.46 2.49 -3.82
CA GLU A 48 12.33 3.65 -3.65
C GLU A 48 11.93 4.45 -2.41
N LEU A 49 10.62 4.65 -2.19
CA LEU A 49 10.11 5.34 -1.00
C LEU A 49 10.39 4.59 0.31
N ILE A 50 10.33 3.26 0.28
CA ILE A 50 10.71 2.42 1.44
C ILE A 50 12.19 2.61 1.74
N LEU A 51 13.06 2.55 0.72
CA LEU A 51 14.50 2.75 0.89
C LEU A 51 14.83 4.16 1.38
N GLU A 52 14.19 5.18 0.82
CA GLU A 52 14.33 6.57 1.23
C GLU A 52 13.96 6.76 2.71
N GLY A 53 12.78 6.27 3.10
CA GLY A 53 12.33 6.38 4.49
C GLY A 53 13.20 5.57 5.45
N TRP A 54 13.64 4.38 5.05
CA TRP A 54 14.42 3.50 5.90
C TRP A 54 15.83 4.04 6.12
N CYS A 55 16.46 4.57 5.07
CA CYS A 55 17.81 5.14 5.12
C CYS A 55 17.84 6.61 5.56
N SER A 56 16.69 7.19 5.94
CA SER A 56 16.60 8.58 6.38
C SER A 56 17.29 8.87 7.73
N SER A 57 17.57 7.83 8.50
CA SER A 57 18.23 7.89 9.81
C SER A 57 19.35 6.86 9.91
N ASP A 58 20.45 7.24 10.55
CA ASP A 58 21.55 6.31 10.82
C ASP A 58 21.10 5.22 11.82
N PHE A 59 21.29 3.96 11.42
CA PHE A 59 20.96 2.83 12.27
C PHE A 59 22.14 2.51 13.21
N ASP A 60 21.97 2.81 14.49
CA ASP A 60 22.98 2.58 15.54
C ASP A 60 22.82 1.24 16.29
N GLY A 61 21.87 0.40 15.87
CA GLY A 61 21.55 -0.87 16.52
C GLY A 61 20.59 -0.76 17.72
N SER A 62 20.18 0.45 18.10
CA SER A 62 19.20 0.67 19.17
C SER A 62 17.75 0.44 18.70
N THR A 63 16.88 0.14 19.66
CA THR A 63 15.42 0.09 19.42
C THR A 63 14.86 1.45 18.99
N SER A 64 15.45 2.54 19.47
CA SER A 64 15.06 3.90 19.08
C SER A 64 15.38 4.22 17.62
N SER A 65 16.56 3.87 17.11
CA SER A 65 16.91 4.11 15.70
C SER A 65 16.09 3.23 14.75
N PHE A 66 15.78 2.00 15.17
CA PHE A 66 14.82 1.13 14.47
C PHE A 66 13.43 1.79 14.38
N LEU A 67 12.88 2.24 15.51
CA LEU A 67 11.57 2.89 15.56
C LEU A 67 11.54 4.20 14.76
N ALA A 68 12.61 4.99 14.79
CA ALA A 68 12.73 6.21 13.99
C ALA A 68 12.66 5.90 12.48
N SER A 69 13.41 4.88 12.02
CA SER A 69 13.40 4.43 10.62
C SER A 69 12.00 3.95 10.20
N LEU A 70 11.33 3.18 11.07
CA LEU A 70 9.98 2.70 10.84
C LEU A 70 8.94 3.83 10.79
N GLN A 71 9.04 4.83 11.68
CA GLN A 71 8.18 6.01 11.68
C GLN A 71 8.39 6.86 10.43
N SER A 72 9.63 7.02 9.98
CA SER A 72 9.96 7.72 8.74
C SER A 72 9.32 7.04 7.52
N CYS A 73 9.51 5.72 7.38
CA CYS A 73 8.85 4.91 6.33
C CYS A 73 7.33 5.07 6.38
N THR A 74 6.76 4.94 7.57
CA THR A 74 5.30 5.05 7.78
C THR A 74 4.77 6.41 7.34
N SER A 75 5.48 7.49 7.67
CA SER A 75 5.09 8.86 7.31
C SER A 75 5.12 9.08 5.79
N ILE A 76 6.21 8.69 5.14
CA ILE A 76 6.41 8.82 3.69
C ILE A 76 5.34 8.02 2.94
N LEU A 77 5.16 6.74 3.29
CA LEU A 77 4.18 5.86 2.66
C LEU A 77 2.75 6.32 2.91
N SER A 78 2.42 6.86 4.10
CA SER A 78 1.10 7.42 4.39
C SER A 78 0.78 8.62 3.51
N SER A 79 1.75 9.52 3.32
CA SER A 79 1.60 10.71 2.47
C SER A 79 1.48 10.32 0.99
N TRP A 80 2.36 9.43 0.52
CA TRP A 80 2.37 8.94 -0.84
C TRP A 80 1.09 8.17 -1.18
N SER A 81 0.70 7.19 -0.36
CA SER A 81 -0.50 6.38 -0.61
C SER A 81 -1.76 7.23 -0.65
N ARG A 82 -1.90 8.25 0.22
CA ARG A 82 -3.03 9.18 0.16
C ARG A 82 -3.07 9.98 -1.13
N LYS A 83 -1.92 10.45 -1.63
CA LYS A 83 -1.83 11.18 -2.90
C LYS A 83 -2.08 10.27 -4.10
N ARG A 84 -1.48 9.07 -4.09
CA ARG A 84 -1.51 8.12 -5.20
C ARG A 84 -2.84 7.39 -5.29
N PHE A 85 -3.40 6.95 -4.17
CA PHE A 85 -4.58 6.08 -4.12
C PHE A 85 -5.78 6.70 -3.40
N GLY A 86 -5.66 7.93 -2.90
CA GLY A 86 -6.83 8.66 -2.42
C GLY A 86 -7.90 8.76 -3.51
N ASN A 87 -9.16 8.62 -3.10
CA ASN A 87 -10.34 8.76 -3.96
C ASN A 87 -10.38 7.75 -5.14
N ILE A 88 -10.04 6.47 -4.92
CA ILE A 88 -10.10 5.40 -5.94
C ILE A 88 -11.45 5.42 -6.68
N SER A 89 -12.57 5.47 -5.95
CA SER A 89 -13.91 5.45 -6.55
C SER A 89 -14.16 6.64 -7.49
N THR A 90 -13.60 7.82 -7.18
CA THR A 90 -13.66 8.99 -8.08
C THR A 90 -12.84 8.76 -9.34
N LYS A 91 -11.63 8.18 -9.23
CA LYS A 91 -10.78 7.86 -10.39
C LYS A 91 -11.45 6.84 -11.31
N VAL A 92 -12.01 5.78 -10.74
CA VAL A 92 -12.79 4.76 -11.46
C VAL A 92 -13.96 5.41 -12.21
N LYS A 93 -14.73 6.29 -11.53
CA LYS A 93 -15.84 7.01 -12.15
C LYS A 93 -15.38 7.88 -13.33
N THR A 94 -14.34 8.69 -13.15
CA THR A 94 -13.80 9.57 -14.20
C THR A 94 -13.29 8.79 -15.41
N ILE A 95 -12.61 7.65 -15.19
CA ILE A 95 -12.13 6.83 -16.31
C ILE A 95 -13.31 6.23 -17.09
N ARG A 96 -14.35 5.74 -16.40
CA ARG A 96 -15.58 5.24 -17.03
C ARG A 96 -16.28 6.32 -17.87
N GLU A 97 -16.37 7.55 -17.36
CA GLU A 97 -16.93 8.70 -18.08
C GLU A 97 -16.12 9.02 -19.35
N LYS A 98 -14.78 9.05 -19.25
CA LYS A 98 -13.90 9.27 -20.41
C LYS A 98 -14.08 8.19 -21.47
N LEU A 99 -14.10 6.92 -21.07
CA LEU A 99 -14.34 5.80 -21.98
C LEU A 99 -15.70 5.95 -22.67
N SER A 100 -16.77 6.26 -21.92
CA SER A 100 -18.10 6.49 -22.49
C SER A 100 -18.09 7.59 -23.55
N ASN A 101 -17.40 8.70 -23.31
CA ASN A 101 -17.32 9.81 -24.26
C ASN A 101 -16.58 9.42 -25.54
N ILE A 102 -15.50 8.63 -25.43
CA ILE A 102 -14.75 8.17 -26.59
C ILE A 102 -15.60 7.21 -27.43
N TYR A 103 -16.33 6.28 -26.80
CA TYR A 103 -17.19 5.34 -27.51
C TYR A 103 -18.38 6.00 -28.24
N LEU A 104 -18.82 7.18 -27.78
CA LEU A 104 -19.88 7.97 -28.43
C LEU A 104 -19.35 8.88 -29.56
N GLY A 105 -18.04 9.06 -29.67
CA GLY A 105 -17.39 9.89 -30.69
C GLY A 105 -17.07 9.14 -32.00
N PRO A 106 -16.65 9.86 -33.05
CA PRO A 106 -16.24 9.24 -34.31
C PRO A 106 -14.97 8.38 -34.15
N PRO A 107 -14.89 7.19 -34.77
CA PRO A 107 -13.77 6.29 -34.62
C PRO A 107 -12.50 6.86 -35.27
N MET A 108 -11.48 7.15 -34.46
CA MET A 108 -10.17 7.62 -34.87
C MET A 108 -9.11 6.64 -34.35
N ASP A 109 -8.05 6.35 -35.10
CA ASP A 109 -6.98 5.43 -34.66
C ASP A 109 -6.29 5.89 -33.34
N VAL A 110 -6.24 7.22 -33.13
CA VAL A 110 -5.79 7.83 -31.87
C VAL A 110 -6.65 7.42 -30.67
N ALA A 111 -7.96 7.22 -30.88
CA ALA A 111 -8.89 6.82 -29.84
C ALA A 111 -8.59 5.40 -29.31
N TRP A 112 -8.11 4.48 -30.14
CA TRP A 112 -7.81 3.11 -29.71
C TRP A 112 -6.61 3.03 -28.77
N LYS A 113 -5.57 3.85 -28.98
CA LYS A 113 -4.44 3.94 -28.05
C LYS A 113 -4.90 4.48 -26.69
N GLU A 114 -5.77 5.50 -26.71
CA GLU A 114 -6.32 6.10 -25.50
C GLU A 114 -7.26 5.13 -24.76
N ILE A 115 -8.14 4.43 -25.45
CA ILE A 115 -9.02 3.40 -24.87
C ILE A 115 -8.20 2.31 -24.18
N ARG A 116 -7.15 1.78 -24.83
CA ARG A 116 -6.28 0.76 -24.23
C ARG A 116 -5.63 1.26 -22.94
N LYS A 117 -5.13 2.50 -22.95
CA LYS A 117 -4.54 3.13 -21.77
C LYS A 117 -5.57 3.29 -20.65
N LEU A 118 -6.75 3.82 -20.95
CA LEU A 118 -7.82 4.02 -19.97
C LEU A 118 -8.33 2.70 -19.38
N ASN A 119 -8.43 1.64 -20.18
CA ASN A 119 -8.80 0.31 -19.68
C ASN A 119 -7.74 -0.28 -18.75
N ALA A 120 -6.44 -0.16 -19.11
CA ALA A 120 -5.35 -0.60 -18.24
C ALA A 120 -5.33 0.19 -16.92
N ASP A 121 -5.53 1.51 -16.98
CA ASP A 121 -5.66 2.35 -15.79
C ASP A 121 -6.87 1.90 -14.94
N LEU A 122 -8.03 1.65 -15.56
CA LEU A 122 -9.24 1.18 -14.87
C LEU A 122 -9.01 -0.15 -14.14
N GLU A 123 -8.38 -1.11 -14.80
CA GLU A 123 -8.05 -2.41 -14.23
C GLU A 123 -7.13 -2.27 -13.01
N GLN A 124 -6.10 -1.43 -13.10
CA GLN A 124 -5.21 -1.11 -11.98
C GLN A 124 -6.00 -0.57 -10.77
N TRP A 125 -6.92 0.37 -10.97
CA TRP A 125 -7.72 0.94 -9.87
C TRP A 125 -8.71 -0.05 -9.26
N LEU A 126 -9.29 -0.95 -10.06
CA LEU A 126 -10.19 -1.99 -9.56
C LEU A 126 -9.43 -3.04 -8.73
N LEU A 127 -8.22 -3.42 -9.15
CA LEU A 127 -7.35 -4.31 -8.37
C LEU A 127 -6.95 -3.69 -7.02
N ALA A 128 -6.72 -2.38 -7.00
CA ALA A 128 -6.45 -1.63 -5.77
C ALA A 128 -7.66 -1.65 -4.81
N GLU A 129 -8.87 -1.42 -5.33
CA GLU A 129 -10.12 -1.48 -4.57
C GLU A 129 -10.40 -2.89 -4.03
N GLU A 130 -10.20 -3.93 -4.86
CA GLU A 130 -10.36 -5.32 -4.45
C GLU A 130 -9.36 -5.70 -3.34
N SER A 131 -8.10 -5.28 -3.48
CA SER A 131 -7.06 -5.55 -2.48
C SER A 131 -7.39 -4.88 -1.15
N TYR A 132 -7.82 -3.62 -1.18
CA TYR A 132 -8.32 -2.91 -0.01
C TYR A 132 -9.53 -3.63 0.60
N GLY A 133 -10.49 -4.05 -0.23
CA GLY A 133 -11.65 -4.82 0.20
C GLY A 133 -11.27 -6.10 0.93
N LYS A 134 -10.39 -6.95 0.36
CA LYS A 134 -9.98 -8.23 0.95
C LYS A 134 -9.31 -8.09 2.32
N GLN A 135 -8.59 -6.98 2.55
CA GLN A 135 -7.85 -6.77 3.78
C GLN A 135 -8.70 -6.11 4.88
N HIS A 136 -9.60 -5.20 4.50
CA HIS A 136 -10.43 -4.43 5.44
C HIS A 136 -11.84 -5.01 5.63
N LEU A 137 -12.32 -5.87 4.72
CA LEU A 137 -13.59 -6.60 4.82
C LEU A 137 -13.29 -8.09 5.03
N ARG A 138 -12.92 -8.47 6.27
CA ARG A 138 -13.07 -9.85 6.71
C ARG A 138 -14.52 -10.03 7.19
N LEU A 139 -15.36 -10.65 6.36
CA LEU A 139 -16.54 -11.38 6.85
C LEU A 139 -16.07 -12.74 7.39
#